data_AF-A0A195D132-F1
#
_entry.id   AF-A0A195D132-F1
#
_cell.length_a   1.000
_cell.length_b   1.000
_cell.length_c   1.000
_cell.angle_alpha   90.00
_cell.angle_beta   90.00
_cell.angle_gamma   90.00
#
_symmetry.space_group_name_H-M   'P 1'
#
loop_
_entity.id
_entity.type
_entity.pdbx_description
1 polymer ?
#
loop_
_entity_poly.entity_id
_entity_poly.type
_entity_poly.pdbx_seq_one_letter_code
_entity_poly.pdbx_strand_id
1 'polypeptide(L)'
;MTEHEQNAMFVRVASAFFYGLSSFMITVVNKTILTSYAFPSFQVLGIGQMLATILVLFFAKRLRYVEFPNLEVTTFAKIWPLPLIYIGNMIFGLGGTKQLSLPMFTALRRFSILMTMIAEYYILGIKARLSIQLSVYTMILGAVVAALNDLAFNLEGYVFILLNDFFTAANGVYMKKKLDSKELGKYGLMYYNSLFMLGPTVLMAWWMGDIDLALKFPNWTNPLFLLQFVLSCIMGFILSYSTLLCTLYNSALTTTIIGCLKNICVTYLGMVIGGDYIFSLLNFVGLNLSVIGSLVYTWVTFRKRESRFATACEAFLEDYAKHHVSLSPLQRVLLTMGSAAISLTNPSRGDMIACFGETSGKNALMHCHQQMKNMSEGQRILTQKPRINTSTIDLSYLRDLPPGTVGRTYRDFLDDNNVSPDDRSAVQFVDDIELAYVMQRYREVHDILHAMLLMPTTMLGEVSIKWVEALQTHLPMCITGAIFGASRLRPRQRQLYLDHYLLWSTNIGLNAKFLLGIYFEERWEQSLEDFHREMNIVRLI
;
A
#
# COMPACT_ATOMS: atom_id res chain seq x y z
N MET A 1 -6.95 -22.74 -14.93
CA MET A 1 -6.47 -22.26 -13.63
C MET A 1 -5.77 -23.41 -12.93
N THR A 2 -4.53 -23.23 -12.52
CA THR A 2 -3.80 -24.22 -11.72
C THR A 2 -4.34 -24.27 -10.29
N GLU A 3 -4.15 -25.37 -9.57
CA GLU A 3 -4.59 -25.54 -8.17
C GLU A 3 -4.06 -24.42 -7.25
N HIS A 4 -2.86 -23.90 -7.56
CA HIS A 4 -2.25 -22.77 -6.86
C HIS A 4 -2.97 -21.43 -7.10
N GLU A 5 -3.53 -21.21 -8.31
CA GLU A 5 -4.34 -20.03 -8.63
C GLU A 5 -5.72 -20.09 -7.96
N GLN A 6 -6.32 -21.28 -7.86
CA GLN A 6 -7.58 -21.47 -7.12
C GLN A 6 -7.39 -21.18 -5.63
N ASN A 7 -6.31 -21.69 -5.02
CA ASN A 7 -5.99 -21.42 -3.62
C ASN A 7 -5.74 -19.93 -3.37
N ALA A 8 -5.02 -19.24 -4.26
CA ALA A 8 -4.78 -17.80 -4.15
C ALA A 8 -6.07 -16.97 -4.29
N MET A 9 -6.96 -17.33 -5.21
CA MET A 9 -8.26 -16.67 -5.36
C MET A 9 -9.14 -16.92 -4.12
N PHE A 10 -9.16 -18.15 -3.60
CA PHE A 10 -9.92 -18.49 -2.40
C PHE A 10 -9.47 -17.65 -1.20
N VAL A 11 -8.17 -17.53 -0.94
CA VAL A 11 -7.64 -16.72 0.17
C VAL A 11 -8.01 -15.24 0.03
N ARG A 12 -7.99 -14.70 -1.20
CA ARG A 12 -8.42 -13.32 -1.49
C ARG A 12 -9.90 -13.11 -1.16
N VAL A 13 -10.77 -13.98 -1.67
CA VAL A 13 -12.22 -13.91 -1.42
C VAL A 13 -12.55 -14.13 0.05
N ALA A 14 -11.91 -15.11 0.70
CA ALA A 14 -12.13 -15.42 2.11
C ALA A 14 -11.71 -14.27 3.02
N SER A 15 -10.54 -13.66 2.81
CA SER A 15 -10.09 -12.50 3.59
C SER A 15 -10.98 -11.27 3.38
N ALA A 16 -11.45 -11.04 2.15
CA ALA A 16 -12.43 -10.01 1.83
C ALA A 16 -13.75 -10.21 2.58
N PHE A 17 -14.31 -11.42 2.50
CA PHE A 17 -15.55 -11.78 3.19
C PHE A 17 -15.41 -11.67 4.71
N PHE A 18 -14.29 -12.17 5.26
CA PHE A 18 -14.00 -12.11 6.68
C PHE A 18 -13.95 -10.67 7.22
N TYR A 19 -13.34 -9.75 6.47
CA TYR A 19 -13.36 -8.32 6.81
C TYR A 19 -14.78 -7.75 6.78
N GLY A 20 -15.55 -8.01 5.72
CA GLY A 20 -16.93 -7.54 5.60
C GLY A 20 -17.80 -8.04 6.76
N LEU A 21 -17.72 -9.33 7.07
CA LEU A 21 -18.47 -9.97 8.15
C LEU A 21 -18.07 -9.42 9.53
N SER A 22 -16.78 -9.36 9.84
CA SER A 22 -16.27 -8.86 11.13
C SER A 22 -16.69 -7.41 11.37
N SER A 23 -16.58 -6.58 10.33
CA SER A 23 -16.95 -5.15 10.37
C SER A 23 -18.45 -4.93 10.50
N PHE A 24 -19.27 -5.84 9.98
CA PHE A 24 -20.71 -5.85 10.20
C PHE A 24 -21.06 -6.30 11.63
N MET A 25 -20.53 -7.44 12.07
CA MET A 25 -20.81 -8.05 13.37
C MET A 25 -20.50 -7.12 14.56
N ILE A 26 -19.36 -6.43 14.53
CA ILE A 26 -19.01 -5.48 15.60
C ILE A 26 -20.03 -4.34 15.74
N THR A 27 -20.59 -3.86 14.62
CA THR A 27 -21.63 -2.82 14.62
C THR A 27 -22.90 -3.33 15.31
N VAL A 28 -23.31 -4.56 14.98
CA VAL A 28 -24.52 -5.18 15.54
C VAL A 28 -24.34 -5.44 17.04
N VAL A 29 -23.25 -6.11 17.44
CA VAL A 29 -22.99 -6.46 18.85
C VAL A 29 -22.88 -5.20 19.72
N ASN A 30 -22.14 -4.18 19.26
CA ASN A 30 -22.03 -2.92 20.01
C ASN A 30 -23.39 -2.25 20.20
N LYS A 31 -24.25 -2.26 19.17
CA LYS A 31 -25.59 -1.70 19.28
C LYS A 31 -26.49 -2.51 20.23
N THR A 32 -26.43 -3.84 20.19
CA THR A 32 -27.20 -4.68 21.13
C THR A 32 -26.83 -4.38 22.58
N ILE A 33 -25.54 -4.21 22.89
CA ILE A 33 -25.06 -3.85 24.24
C ILE A 33 -25.55 -2.46 24.66
N LEU A 34 -25.37 -1.46 23.80
CA LEU A 34 -25.64 -0.06 24.15
C LEU A 34 -27.13 0.30 24.12
N THR A 35 -27.91 -0.30 23.23
CA THR A 35 -29.33 0.02 23.01
C THR A 35 -30.24 -1.03 23.63
N SER A 36 -30.08 -2.32 23.31
CA SER A 36 -31.01 -3.37 23.78
C SER A 36 -30.81 -3.71 25.26
N TYR A 37 -29.57 -3.87 25.71
CA TYR A 37 -29.24 -4.05 27.13
C TYR A 37 -29.15 -2.74 27.91
N ALA A 38 -29.26 -1.60 27.22
CA ALA A 38 -29.19 -0.25 27.79
C ALA A 38 -27.94 -0.04 28.68
N PHE A 39 -26.79 -0.58 28.27
CA PHE A 39 -25.55 -0.41 29.03
C PHE A 39 -25.21 1.09 29.17
N PRO A 40 -24.98 1.59 30.40
CA PRO A 40 -24.96 3.03 30.65
C PRO A 40 -23.70 3.72 30.10
N SER A 41 -22.54 3.07 30.15
CA SER A 41 -21.26 3.68 29.75
C SER A 41 -20.67 3.04 28.49
N PHE A 42 -20.68 3.79 27.40
CA PHE A 42 -19.98 3.37 26.18
C PHE A 42 -18.44 3.49 26.31
N GLN A 43 -17.95 4.34 27.21
CA GLN A 43 -16.51 4.52 27.45
C GLN A 43 -15.88 3.27 28.05
N VAL A 44 -16.57 2.61 28.99
CA VAL A 44 -16.12 1.35 29.59
C VAL A 44 -16.05 0.23 28.55
N LEU A 45 -16.98 0.20 27.59
CA LEU A 45 -16.92 -0.73 26.47
C LEU A 45 -15.69 -0.48 25.57
N GLY A 46 -15.40 0.79 25.26
CA GLY A 46 -14.21 1.19 24.49
C GLY A 46 -12.90 0.83 25.20
N ILE A 47 -12.82 1.07 26.52
CA ILE A 47 -11.67 0.65 27.35
C ILE A 47 -11.46 -0.87 27.26
N GLY A 48 -12.55 -1.66 27.31
CA GLY A 48 -12.49 -3.11 27.14
C GLY A 48 -11.91 -3.55 25.79
N GLN A 49 -12.31 -2.90 24.69
CA GLN A 49 -11.76 -3.15 23.35
C GLN A 49 -10.27 -2.78 23.23
N MET A 50 -9.86 -1.68 23.85
CA MET A 50 -8.45 -1.26 23.89
C MET A 50 -7.60 -2.24 24.71
N LEU A 51 -8.07 -2.66 25.89
CA LEU A 51 -7.40 -3.66 26.73
C LEU A 51 -7.24 -4.99 25.99
N ALA A 52 -8.29 -5.47 25.32
CA ALA A 52 -8.23 -6.68 24.51
C ALA A 52 -7.17 -6.56 23.41
N THR A 53 -7.11 -5.41 22.71
CA THR A 53 -6.13 -5.16 21.65
C THR A 53 -4.69 -5.17 22.19
N ILE A 54 -4.45 -4.54 23.34
CA ILE A 54 -3.14 -4.51 24.01
C ILE A 54 -2.73 -5.94 24.40
N LEU A 55 -3.62 -6.69 25.06
CA LEU A 55 -3.33 -8.04 25.53
C LEU A 55 -2.99 -8.97 24.36
N VAL A 56 -3.81 -8.97 23.30
CA VAL A 56 -3.59 -9.85 22.15
C VAL A 56 -2.27 -9.53 21.44
N LEU A 57 -1.99 -8.25 21.19
CA LEU A 57 -0.73 -7.85 20.54
C LEU A 57 0.49 -8.09 21.43
N PHE A 58 0.36 -7.95 22.75
CA PHE A 58 1.41 -8.27 23.70
C PHE A 58 1.76 -9.76 23.68
N PHE A 59 0.76 -10.64 23.73
CA PHE A 59 0.98 -12.09 23.62
C PHE A 59 1.50 -12.47 22.23
N ALA A 60 1.00 -11.86 21.16
CA ALA A 60 1.48 -12.12 19.79
C ALA A 60 2.96 -11.74 19.61
N LYS A 61 3.42 -10.65 20.24
CA LYS A 61 4.84 -10.27 20.28
C LYS A 61 5.66 -11.28 21.10
N ARG A 62 5.16 -11.72 22.25
CA ARG A 62 5.84 -12.72 23.09
C ARG A 62 5.99 -14.07 22.39
N LEU A 63 5.02 -14.44 21.56
CA LEU A 63 5.03 -15.65 20.71
C LEU A 63 5.79 -15.47 19.38
N ARG A 64 6.40 -14.29 19.14
CA ARG A 64 7.14 -13.94 17.90
C ARG A 64 6.33 -14.03 16.61
N TYR A 65 5.00 -13.90 16.68
CA TYR A 65 4.15 -13.77 15.48
C TYR A 65 4.15 -12.35 14.91
N VAL A 66 4.43 -11.34 15.74
CA VAL A 66 4.42 -9.93 15.34
C VAL A 66 5.65 -9.22 15.91
N GLU A 67 6.35 -8.49 15.06
CA GLU A 67 7.48 -7.64 15.46
C GLU A 67 7.05 -6.17 15.44
N PHE A 68 7.25 -5.49 16.57
CA PHE A 68 7.16 -4.04 16.65
C PHE A 68 8.18 -3.51 17.67
N PRO A 69 8.62 -2.23 17.55
CA PRO A 69 9.67 -1.65 18.38
C PRO A 69 9.42 -1.81 19.89
N ASN A 70 10.45 -1.64 20.72
CA ASN A 70 10.29 -1.57 22.17
C ASN A 70 9.95 -0.13 22.60
N LEU A 71 9.38 0.02 23.80
CA LEU A 71 8.92 1.31 24.31
C LEU A 71 10.14 2.20 24.57
N GLU A 72 10.26 3.29 23.83
CA GLU A 72 11.25 4.35 24.06
C GLU A 72 10.53 5.63 24.52
N VAL A 73 11.22 6.51 25.25
CA VAL A 73 10.65 7.81 25.67
C VAL A 73 10.29 8.67 24.45
N THR A 74 11.03 8.50 23.34
CA THR A 74 10.75 9.18 22.06
C THR A 74 9.48 8.67 21.37
N THR A 75 9.02 7.45 21.68
CA THR A 75 7.83 6.83 21.05
C THR A 75 6.58 7.68 21.24
N PHE A 76 6.42 8.32 22.41
CA PHE A 76 5.27 9.20 22.66
C PHE A 76 5.25 10.42 21.73
N ALA A 77 6.40 11.10 21.57
CA ALA A 77 6.54 12.24 20.68
C ALA A 77 6.34 11.84 19.20
N LYS A 78 6.78 10.64 18.82
CA LYS A 78 6.60 10.09 17.47
C LYS A 78 5.12 9.85 17.14
N ILE A 79 4.31 9.47 18.12
CA ILE A 79 2.88 9.13 17.92
C ILE A 79 1.96 10.34 18.07
N TRP A 80 2.36 11.36 18.82
CA TRP A 80 1.60 12.60 18.93
C TRP A 80 1.32 13.23 17.54
N PRO A 81 0.10 13.71 17.25
CA PRO A 81 -1.09 13.84 18.13
C PRO A 81 -2.13 12.69 18.00
N LEU A 82 -1.78 11.54 17.41
CA LEU A 82 -2.74 10.45 17.13
C LEU A 82 -3.58 9.98 18.33
N PRO A 83 -3.03 9.80 19.55
CA PRO A 83 -3.80 9.30 20.69
C PRO A 83 -4.93 10.24 21.07
N LEU A 84 -4.69 11.55 21.00
CA LEU A 84 -5.70 12.57 21.27
C LEU A 84 -6.84 12.52 20.24
N ILE A 85 -6.48 12.43 18.96
CA ILE A 85 -7.46 12.34 17.86
C ILE A 85 -8.31 11.08 18.02
N TYR A 86 -7.68 9.96 18.39
CA TYR A 86 -8.37 8.70 18.55
C TYR A 86 -9.27 8.68 19.80
N ILE A 87 -8.91 9.38 20.89
CA ILE A 87 -9.79 9.56 22.06
C ILE A 87 -11.06 10.31 21.63
N GLY A 88 -10.90 11.41 20.89
CA GLY A 88 -12.04 12.14 20.30
C GLY A 88 -12.89 11.24 19.42
N ASN A 89 -12.26 10.48 18.51
CA ASN A 89 -12.96 9.52 17.66
C ASN A 89 -13.78 8.51 18.49
N MET A 90 -13.19 7.91 19.53
CA MET A 90 -13.87 6.90 20.34
C MET A 90 -15.07 7.47 21.10
N ILE A 91 -14.90 8.61 21.77
CA ILE A 91 -15.95 9.23 22.61
C ILE A 91 -17.16 9.60 21.75
N PHE A 92 -16.93 10.39 20.70
CA PHE A 92 -18.01 10.88 19.85
C PHE A 92 -18.60 9.76 18.98
N GLY A 93 -17.82 8.74 18.62
CA GLY A 93 -18.27 7.63 17.79
C GLY A 93 -19.20 6.67 18.50
N LEU A 94 -18.80 6.22 19.70
CA LEU A 94 -19.65 5.34 20.50
C LEU A 94 -20.85 6.10 21.11
N GLY A 95 -20.65 7.37 21.51
CA GLY A 95 -21.73 8.26 21.96
C GLY A 95 -22.80 8.48 20.87
N GLY A 96 -22.39 8.75 19.63
CA GLY A 96 -23.32 8.92 18.51
C GLY A 96 -24.08 7.64 18.11
N THR A 97 -23.50 6.46 18.35
CA THR A 97 -24.15 5.17 18.03
C THR A 97 -25.39 4.90 18.90
N LYS A 98 -25.43 5.45 20.13
CA LYS A 98 -26.55 5.28 21.07
C LYS A 98 -27.77 6.13 20.70
N GLN A 99 -27.55 7.31 20.13
CA GLN A 99 -28.59 8.34 19.94
C GLN A 99 -29.19 8.37 18.54
N LEU A 100 -28.58 7.70 17.56
CA LEU A 100 -29.00 7.73 16.15
C LEU A 100 -29.47 6.36 15.65
N SER A 101 -30.42 6.40 14.70
CA SER A 101 -30.79 5.23 13.93
C SER A 101 -29.60 4.77 13.07
N LEU A 102 -29.47 3.45 12.85
CA LEU A 102 -28.37 2.90 12.04
C LEU A 102 -28.29 3.48 10.62
N PRO A 103 -29.42 3.69 9.89
CA PRO A 103 -29.37 4.27 8.55
C PRO A 103 -28.81 5.70 8.56
N MET A 104 -29.29 6.55 9.48
CA MET A 104 -28.81 7.92 9.59
C MET A 104 -27.37 8.01 10.08
N PHE A 105 -26.97 7.16 11.03
CA PHE A 105 -25.58 7.04 11.45
C PHE A 105 -24.64 6.72 10.28
N THR A 106 -25.01 5.76 9.42
CA THR A 106 -24.21 5.42 8.24
C THR A 106 -24.20 6.50 7.16
N ALA A 107 -25.31 7.23 6.99
CA ALA A 107 -25.39 8.30 6.01
C ALA A 107 -24.58 9.53 6.43
N LEU A 108 -24.69 9.94 7.70
CA LEU A 108 -23.94 11.05 8.27
C LEU A 108 -22.45 10.75 8.28
N ARG A 109 -22.04 9.52 8.59
CA ARG A 109 -20.62 9.09 8.56
C ARG A 109 -19.92 9.26 7.20
N ARG A 110 -20.69 9.47 6.12
CA ARG A 110 -20.14 9.76 4.80
C ARG A 110 -19.53 11.16 4.70
N PHE A 111 -19.88 12.08 5.61
CA PHE A 111 -19.21 13.38 5.75
C PHE A 111 -17.72 13.23 6.05
N SER A 112 -17.31 12.16 6.76
CA SER A 112 -15.90 11.85 6.97
C SER A 112 -15.10 11.74 5.67
N ILE A 113 -15.70 11.28 4.56
CA ILE A 113 -15.01 11.18 3.25
C ILE A 113 -14.70 12.57 2.70
N LEU A 114 -15.66 13.50 2.78
CA LEU A 114 -15.45 14.88 2.38
C LEU A 114 -14.38 15.55 3.26
N MET A 115 -14.47 15.37 4.58
CA MET A 115 -13.50 15.90 5.53
C MET A 115 -12.10 15.33 5.28
N THR A 116 -12.00 14.03 4.95
CA THR A 116 -10.73 13.38 4.59
C THR A 116 -10.16 13.98 3.31
N MET A 117 -10.98 14.18 2.28
CA MET A 117 -10.54 14.81 1.02
C MET A 117 -10.00 16.23 1.23
N ILE A 118 -10.64 17.02 2.11
CA ILE A 118 -10.17 18.36 2.50
C ILE A 118 -8.87 18.26 3.30
N ALA A 119 -8.80 17.34 4.26
CA ALA A 119 -7.61 17.14 5.08
C ALA A 119 -6.41 16.63 4.26
N GLU A 120 -6.60 15.74 3.29
CA GLU A 120 -5.53 15.31 2.37
C GLU A 120 -5.02 16.48 1.51
N TYR A 121 -5.89 17.40 1.11
CA TYR A 121 -5.47 18.60 0.39
C TYR A 121 -4.56 19.51 1.24
N TYR A 122 -4.95 19.79 2.48
CA TYR A 122 -4.18 20.69 3.36
C TYR A 122 -2.93 20.05 3.98
N ILE A 123 -2.99 18.75 4.33
CA ILE A 123 -1.92 18.06 5.06
C ILE A 123 -0.93 17.38 4.11
N LEU A 124 -1.42 16.80 3.00
CA LEU A 124 -0.60 16.04 2.04
C LEU A 124 -0.42 16.77 0.69
N GLY A 125 -1.12 17.89 0.45
CA GLY A 125 -1.05 18.62 -0.83
C GLY A 125 -1.74 17.93 -2.00
N ILE A 126 -2.52 16.86 -1.76
CA ILE A 126 -3.11 16.04 -2.82
C ILE A 126 -4.43 16.66 -3.29
N LYS A 127 -4.53 16.99 -4.59
CA LYS A 127 -5.76 17.50 -5.20
C LYS A 127 -6.62 16.36 -5.77
N ALA A 128 -7.87 16.25 -5.31
CA ALA A 128 -8.83 15.32 -5.89
C ALA A 128 -9.35 15.79 -7.26
N ARG A 129 -9.56 14.86 -8.19
CA ARG A 129 -10.11 15.15 -9.53
C ARG A 129 -11.60 15.46 -9.44
N LEU A 130 -12.11 16.28 -10.36
CA LEU A 130 -13.52 16.69 -10.42
C LEU A 130 -14.50 15.50 -10.37
N SER A 131 -14.21 14.38 -11.02
CA SER A 131 -15.07 13.18 -10.98
C SER A 131 -15.21 12.58 -9.58
N ILE A 132 -14.13 12.59 -8.79
CA ILE A 132 -14.13 12.13 -7.39
C ILE A 132 -14.91 13.13 -6.53
N GLN A 133 -14.65 14.42 -6.72
CA GLN A 133 -15.35 15.49 -6.00
C GLN A 133 -16.87 15.44 -6.23
N LEU A 134 -17.32 15.33 -7.48
CA LEU A 134 -18.74 15.21 -7.82
C LEU A 134 -19.39 14.01 -7.14
N SER A 135 -18.72 12.85 -7.14
CA SER A 135 -19.23 11.64 -6.48
C SER A 135 -19.39 11.83 -4.97
N VAL A 136 -18.42 12.47 -4.33
CA VAL A 136 -18.47 12.81 -2.89
C VAL A 136 -19.59 13.81 -2.63
N TYR A 137 -19.73 14.87 -3.44
CA TYR A 137 -20.81 15.85 -3.29
C TYR A 137 -22.19 15.23 -3.44
N THR A 138 -22.41 14.31 -4.38
CA THR A 138 -23.67 13.55 -4.50
C THR A 138 -23.94 12.73 -3.23
N MET A 139 -22.91 12.10 -2.67
CA MET A 139 -23.03 11.30 -1.45
C MET A 139 -23.46 12.14 -0.25
N ILE A 140 -22.88 13.33 -0.09
CA ILE A 140 -23.21 14.30 0.95
C ILE A 140 -24.60 14.89 0.73
N LEU A 141 -24.95 15.24 -0.50
CA LEU A 141 -26.27 15.75 -0.85
C LEU A 141 -27.36 14.77 -0.41
N GLY A 142 -27.19 13.47 -0.69
CA GLY A 142 -28.13 12.46 -0.21
C GLY A 142 -28.23 12.39 1.32
N ALA A 143 -27.12 12.50 2.04
CA ALA A 143 -27.12 12.50 3.50
C ALA A 143 -27.84 13.74 4.09
N VAL A 144 -27.66 14.91 3.49
CA VAL A 144 -28.37 16.15 3.86
C VAL A 144 -29.86 16.02 3.58
N VAL A 145 -30.24 15.54 2.39
CA VAL A 145 -31.65 15.30 2.05
C VAL A 145 -32.27 14.33 3.06
N ALA A 146 -31.56 13.27 3.46
CA ALA A 146 -32.05 12.35 4.46
C ALA A 146 -32.27 13.03 5.83
N ALA A 147 -31.33 13.86 6.26
CA ALA A 147 -31.37 14.59 7.52
C ALA A 147 -32.51 15.60 7.63
N LEU A 148 -32.88 16.27 6.53
CA LEU A 148 -33.92 17.31 6.54
C LEU A 148 -35.30 16.81 6.99
N ASN A 149 -35.59 15.52 6.82
CA ASN A 149 -36.86 14.93 7.23
C ASN A 149 -36.67 13.65 8.04
N ASP A 150 -35.64 13.65 8.90
CA ASP A 150 -35.43 12.60 9.89
C ASP A 150 -36.39 12.78 11.07
N LEU A 151 -37.41 11.94 11.15
CA LEU A 151 -38.40 11.99 12.23
C LEU A 151 -37.85 11.48 13.57
N ALA A 152 -36.69 10.81 13.56
CA ALA A 152 -35.95 10.38 14.76
C ALA A 152 -34.80 11.35 15.11
N PHE A 153 -34.88 12.61 14.65
CA PHE A 153 -33.81 13.60 14.80
C PHE A 153 -33.45 13.85 16.28
N ASN A 154 -32.16 13.75 16.57
CA ASN A 154 -31.57 14.15 17.85
C ASN A 154 -30.34 15.03 17.60
N LEU A 155 -30.43 16.32 17.95
CA LEU A 155 -29.37 17.30 17.71
C LEU A 155 -28.02 16.88 18.34
N GLU A 156 -28.04 16.34 19.55
CA GLU A 156 -26.84 15.89 20.25
C GLU A 156 -26.16 14.74 19.49
N GLY A 157 -26.95 13.76 19.03
CA GLY A 157 -26.47 12.65 18.22
C GLY A 157 -25.84 13.11 16.90
N TYR A 158 -26.47 14.08 16.22
CA TYR A 158 -25.97 14.66 14.96
C TYR A 158 -24.66 15.43 15.15
N VAL A 159 -24.54 16.22 16.23
CA VAL A 159 -23.28 16.90 16.57
C VAL A 159 -22.19 15.89 16.88
N PHE A 160 -22.50 14.84 17.64
CA PHE A 160 -21.53 13.80 17.98
C PHE A 160 -21.03 13.05 16.74
N ILE A 161 -21.89 12.67 15.81
CA ILE A 161 -21.41 11.96 14.60
C ILE A 161 -20.58 12.86 13.68
N LEU A 162 -20.90 14.15 13.55
CA LEU A 162 -20.10 15.07 12.73
C LEU A 162 -18.72 15.36 13.37
N LEU A 163 -18.66 15.49 14.70
CA LEU A 163 -17.38 15.58 15.42
C LEU A 163 -16.59 14.27 15.28
N ASN A 164 -17.27 13.12 15.40
CA ASN A 164 -16.66 11.81 15.17
C ASN A 164 -16.06 11.70 13.77
N ASP A 165 -16.76 12.19 12.74
CA ASP A 165 -16.32 12.19 11.36
C ASP A 165 -15.06 13.03 11.15
N PHE A 166 -14.99 14.18 11.83
CA PHE A 166 -13.81 15.04 11.84
C PHE A 166 -12.61 14.30 12.45
N PHE A 167 -12.78 13.70 13.62
CA PHE A 167 -11.70 12.92 14.26
C PHE A 167 -11.34 11.68 13.43
N THR A 168 -12.30 11.03 12.77
CA THR A 168 -12.05 9.90 11.88
C THR A 168 -11.19 10.32 10.68
N ALA A 169 -11.54 11.43 10.04
CA ALA A 169 -10.80 11.98 8.91
C ALA A 169 -9.37 12.40 9.32
N ALA A 170 -9.26 13.12 10.44
CA ALA A 170 -7.96 13.51 10.99
C ALA A 170 -7.12 12.27 11.33
N ASN A 171 -7.70 11.28 12.00
CA ASN A 171 -7.00 10.04 12.35
C ASN A 171 -6.52 9.31 11.10
N GLY A 172 -7.35 9.21 10.05
CA GLY A 172 -6.97 8.58 8.79
C GLY A 172 -5.77 9.24 8.12
N VAL A 173 -5.78 10.58 7.99
CA VAL A 173 -4.71 11.32 7.31
C VAL A 173 -3.43 11.38 8.13
N TYR A 174 -3.52 11.60 9.44
CA TYR A 174 -2.33 11.56 10.32
C TYR A 174 -1.74 10.16 10.45
N MET A 175 -2.58 9.11 10.50
CA MET A 175 -2.13 7.73 10.52
C MET A 175 -1.37 7.41 9.23
N LYS A 176 -1.90 7.83 8.07
CA LYS A 176 -1.23 7.69 6.77
C LYS A 176 0.14 8.39 6.80
N LYS A 177 0.18 9.68 7.17
CA LYS A 177 1.44 10.44 7.30
C LYS A 177 2.47 9.77 8.22
N LYS A 178 2.05 9.16 9.33
CA LYS A 178 2.94 8.46 10.27
C LYS A 178 3.35 7.08 9.78
N LEU A 179 2.47 6.37 9.08
CA LEU A 179 2.81 5.12 8.40
C LEU A 179 3.85 5.36 7.30
N ASP A 180 3.71 6.46 6.56
CA ASP A 180 4.64 6.88 5.51
C ASP A 180 6.03 7.23 6.09
N SER A 181 6.09 7.73 7.33
CA SER A 181 7.37 7.96 8.04
C SER A 181 8.08 6.69 8.54
N LYS A 182 7.41 5.53 8.50
CA LYS A 182 7.92 4.17 8.84
C LYS A 182 8.54 3.97 10.23
N GLU A 183 8.54 4.95 11.11
CA GLU A 183 9.25 4.89 12.40
C GLU A 183 8.75 3.81 13.37
N LEU A 184 7.49 3.40 13.28
CA LEU A 184 6.81 2.54 14.28
C LEU A 184 6.22 1.25 13.69
N GLY A 185 6.08 1.16 12.37
CA GLY A 185 5.35 0.08 11.69
C GLY A 185 3.86 0.02 12.02
N LYS A 186 3.09 -0.76 11.25
CA LYS A 186 1.62 -0.84 11.38
C LYS A 186 1.16 -1.37 12.75
N TYR A 187 1.78 -2.44 13.25
CA TYR A 187 1.43 -3.04 14.54
C TYR A 187 1.89 -2.20 15.73
N GLY A 188 3.04 -1.54 15.62
CA GLY A 188 3.53 -0.62 16.65
C GLY A 188 2.62 0.61 16.79
N LEU A 189 2.21 1.22 15.66
CA LEU A 189 1.23 2.31 15.66
C LEU A 189 -0.08 1.90 16.36
N MET A 190 -0.63 0.72 16.08
CA MET A 190 -1.87 0.25 16.72
C MET A 190 -1.70 -0.04 18.22
N TYR A 191 -0.61 -0.70 18.60
CA TYR A 191 -0.33 -1.07 19.99
C TYR A 191 -0.10 0.17 20.85
N TYR A 192 0.83 1.04 20.45
CA TYR A 192 1.21 2.21 21.24
C TYR A 192 0.11 3.27 21.25
N ASN A 193 -0.66 3.41 20.17
CA ASN A 193 -1.83 4.28 20.19
C ASN A 193 -2.84 3.80 21.25
N SER A 194 -3.17 2.50 21.27
CA SER A 194 -4.08 1.95 22.29
C SER A 194 -3.52 2.06 23.71
N LEU A 195 -2.21 1.81 23.88
CA LEU A 195 -1.53 1.86 25.18
C LEU A 195 -1.50 3.28 25.77
N PHE A 196 -1.08 4.28 24.98
CA PHE A 196 -0.97 5.66 25.47
C PHE A 196 -2.34 6.32 25.67
N MET A 197 -3.37 5.84 24.97
CA MET A 197 -4.74 6.28 25.18
C MET A 197 -5.38 5.72 26.45
N LEU A 198 -4.99 4.50 26.87
CA LEU A 198 -5.67 3.79 27.96
C LEU A 198 -5.73 4.63 29.25
N GLY A 199 -4.62 5.24 29.65
CA GLY A 199 -4.53 6.08 30.85
C GLY A 199 -5.49 7.27 30.81
N PRO A 200 -5.37 8.19 29.83
CA PRO A 200 -6.27 9.32 29.67
C PRO A 200 -7.76 8.92 29.58
N THR A 201 -8.08 7.84 28.88
CA THR A 201 -9.47 7.37 28.74
C THR A 201 -10.03 6.85 30.06
N VAL A 202 -9.26 6.10 30.84
CA VAL A 202 -9.67 5.63 32.17
C VAL A 202 -9.86 6.80 33.13
N LEU A 203 -8.95 7.78 33.12
CA LEU A 203 -9.07 8.99 33.93
C LEU A 203 -10.32 9.80 33.58
N MET A 204 -10.63 9.92 32.29
CA MET A 204 -11.84 10.59 31.83
C MET A 204 -13.11 9.82 32.23
N ALA A 205 -13.12 8.50 32.10
CA ALA A 205 -14.25 7.67 32.51
C ALA A 205 -14.50 7.71 34.02
N TRP A 206 -13.42 7.84 34.81
CA TRP A 206 -13.52 8.07 36.25
C TRP A 206 -14.09 9.46 36.56
N TRP A 207 -13.58 10.50 35.88
CA TRP A 207 -14.04 11.88 36.08
C TRP A 207 -15.50 12.11 35.69
N MET A 208 -15.97 11.46 34.62
CA MET A 208 -17.37 11.50 34.18
C MET A 208 -18.31 10.64 35.04
N GLY A 209 -17.79 9.83 35.97
CA GLY A 209 -18.59 8.91 36.80
C GLY A 209 -19.10 7.67 36.05
N ASP A 210 -18.62 7.46 34.82
CA ASP A 210 -19.02 6.39 33.92
C ASP A 210 -18.62 5.01 34.47
N ILE A 211 -17.50 4.94 35.19
CA ILE A 211 -17.05 3.72 35.87
C ILE A 211 -18.02 3.33 36.99
N ASP A 212 -18.48 4.29 37.80
CA ASP A 212 -19.43 4.03 38.88
C ASP A 212 -20.79 3.60 38.35
N LEU A 213 -21.24 4.19 37.25
CA LEU A 213 -22.45 3.80 36.52
C LEU A 213 -22.34 2.39 35.94
N ALA A 214 -21.18 2.05 35.38
CA ALA A 214 -20.94 0.71 34.84
C ALA A 214 -20.89 -0.36 35.94
N LEU A 215 -20.27 -0.08 37.08
CA LEU A 215 -20.18 -1.02 38.21
C LEU A 215 -21.56 -1.33 38.83
N LYS A 216 -22.48 -0.36 38.85
CA LYS A 216 -23.85 -0.52 39.36
C LYS A 216 -24.81 -1.14 38.36
N PHE A 217 -24.34 -1.55 37.17
CA PHE A 217 -25.20 -2.10 36.13
C PHE A 217 -25.79 -3.46 36.54
N PRO A 218 -27.12 -3.64 36.53
CA PRO A 218 -27.76 -4.82 37.11
C PRO A 218 -27.54 -6.13 36.33
N ASN A 219 -27.26 -6.06 35.01
CA ASN A 219 -27.17 -7.25 34.16
C ASN A 219 -25.78 -7.90 34.11
N TRP A 220 -24.84 -7.54 34.99
CA TRP A 220 -23.53 -8.20 35.07
C TRP A 220 -23.63 -9.70 35.40
N THR A 221 -24.69 -10.13 36.08
CA THR A 221 -24.96 -11.53 36.41
C THR A 221 -25.58 -12.31 35.25
N ASN A 222 -26.02 -11.64 34.18
CA ASN A 222 -26.64 -12.29 33.03
C ASN A 222 -25.54 -12.87 32.10
N PRO A 223 -25.50 -14.20 31.90
CA PRO A 223 -24.45 -14.83 31.10
C PRO A 223 -24.48 -14.42 29.63
N LEU A 224 -25.66 -14.11 29.06
CA LEU A 224 -25.80 -13.65 27.68
C LEU A 224 -25.21 -12.25 27.49
N PHE A 225 -25.44 -11.35 28.45
CA PHE A 225 -24.85 -10.01 28.43
C PHE A 225 -23.33 -10.09 28.54
N LEU A 226 -22.81 -10.89 29.48
CA LEU A 226 -21.38 -11.05 29.68
C LEU A 226 -20.69 -11.63 28.44
N LEU A 227 -21.29 -12.64 27.80
CA LEU A 227 -20.82 -13.18 26.53
C LEU A 227 -20.76 -12.10 25.44
N GLN A 228 -21.81 -11.30 25.28
CA GLN A 228 -21.84 -10.24 24.26
C GLN A 228 -20.83 -9.13 24.57
N PHE A 229 -20.68 -8.73 25.83
CA PHE A 229 -19.72 -7.72 26.26
C PHE A 229 -18.28 -8.14 25.97
N VAL A 230 -17.91 -9.38 26.32
CA VAL A 230 -16.59 -9.95 26.01
C VAL A 230 -16.41 -10.10 24.50
N LEU A 231 -17.44 -10.55 23.78
CA LEU A 231 -17.41 -10.64 22.32
C LEU A 231 -17.14 -9.29 21.67
N SER A 232 -17.78 -8.21 22.13
CA SER A 232 -17.52 -6.85 21.65
C SER A 232 -16.07 -6.44 21.87
N CYS A 233 -15.51 -6.72 23.06
CA CYS A 233 -14.11 -6.41 23.38
C CYS A 233 -13.14 -7.10 22.40
N ILE A 234 -13.38 -8.39 22.10
CA ILE A 234 -12.54 -9.18 21.19
C ILE A 234 -12.77 -8.76 19.72
N MET A 235 -14.01 -8.39 19.35
CA MET A 235 -14.36 -8.01 17.98
C MET A 235 -13.60 -6.77 17.49
N GLY A 236 -13.22 -5.84 18.38
CA GLY A 236 -12.34 -4.71 18.03
C GLY A 236 -10.98 -5.17 17.47
N PHE A 237 -10.39 -6.19 18.09
CA PHE A 237 -9.17 -6.83 17.58
C PHE A 237 -9.43 -7.61 16.29
N ILE A 238 -10.51 -8.40 16.22
CA ILE A 238 -10.87 -9.17 15.01
C ILE A 238 -11.06 -8.23 13.81
N LEU A 239 -11.71 -7.09 13.99
CA LEU A 239 -11.85 -6.07 12.95
C LEU A 239 -10.49 -5.54 12.50
N SER A 240 -9.63 -5.20 13.45
CA SER A 240 -8.28 -4.71 13.19
C SER A 240 -7.46 -5.73 12.39
N TYR A 241 -7.49 -7.00 12.80
CA TYR A 241 -6.82 -8.10 12.14
C TYR A 241 -7.40 -8.42 10.76
N SER A 242 -8.72 -8.48 10.61
CA SER A 242 -9.37 -8.74 9.32
C SER A 242 -9.11 -7.64 8.30
N THR A 243 -9.06 -6.37 8.73
CA THR A 243 -8.68 -5.23 7.87
C THR A 243 -7.23 -5.39 7.37
N LEU A 244 -6.33 -5.77 8.27
CA LEU A 244 -4.94 -6.12 7.96
C LEU A 244 -4.84 -7.23 6.92
N LEU A 245 -5.51 -8.36 7.17
CA LEU A 245 -5.51 -9.54 6.31
C LEU A 245 -6.08 -9.23 4.91
N CYS A 246 -7.16 -8.47 4.86
CA CYS A 246 -7.78 -8.01 3.62
C CYS A 246 -6.83 -7.10 2.85
N THR A 247 -6.09 -6.20 3.51
CA THR A 247 -5.10 -5.33 2.85
C THR A 247 -3.87 -6.11 2.35
N LEU A 248 -3.55 -7.23 2.99
CA LEU A 248 -2.37 -8.04 2.65
C LEU A 248 -2.62 -8.92 1.42
N TYR A 249 -3.76 -9.59 1.37
CA TYR A 249 -4.10 -10.46 0.23
C TYR A 249 -4.85 -9.75 -0.88
N ASN A 250 -5.62 -8.71 -0.55
CA ASN A 250 -6.37 -7.91 -1.51
C ASN A 250 -5.80 -6.51 -1.65
N SER A 251 -6.14 -5.86 -2.76
CA SER A 251 -5.74 -4.48 -2.97
C SER A 251 -6.54 -3.52 -2.07
N ALA A 252 -5.99 -2.32 -1.82
CA ALA A 252 -6.69 -1.26 -1.09
C ALA A 252 -8.12 -0.99 -1.66
N LEU A 253 -8.27 -1.11 -2.97
CA LEU A 253 -9.54 -0.99 -3.69
C LEU A 253 -10.59 -2.03 -3.25
N THR A 254 -10.18 -3.29 -3.07
CA THR A 254 -11.09 -4.37 -2.63
C THR A 254 -11.62 -4.08 -1.24
N THR A 255 -10.77 -3.57 -0.35
CA THR A 255 -11.14 -3.13 1.01
C THR A 255 -12.16 -1.99 0.96
N THR A 256 -12.00 -1.03 0.04
CA THR A 256 -12.97 0.05 -0.19
C THR A 256 -14.32 -0.46 -0.68
N ILE A 257 -14.34 -1.40 -1.64
CA ILE A 257 -15.58 -2.01 -2.16
C ILE A 257 -16.33 -2.73 -1.03
N ILE A 258 -15.64 -3.55 -0.25
CA ILE A 258 -16.25 -4.28 0.87
C ILE A 258 -16.77 -3.32 1.94
N GLY A 259 -16.03 -2.24 2.22
CA GLY A 259 -16.49 -1.17 3.12
C GLY A 259 -17.79 -0.51 2.63
N CYS A 260 -17.89 -0.22 1.33
CA CYS A 260 -19.10 0.32 0.71
C CYS A 260 -20.27 -0.68 0.83
N LEU A 261 -20.04 -1.96 0.49
CA LEU A 261 -21.03 -3.02 0.60
C LEU A 261 -21.53 -3.19 2.04
N LYS A 262 -20.62 -3.21 3.02
CA LYS A 262 -20.97 -3.22 4.45
C LYS A 262 -21.88 -2.06 4.81
N ASN A 263 -21.55 -0.83 4.40
CA ASN A 263 -22.36 0.34 4.72
C ASN A 263 -23.77 0.24 4.12
N ILE A 264 -23.88 -0.29 2.91
CA ILE A 264 -25.18 -0.57 2.27
C ILE A 264 -25.95 -1.60 3.11
N CYS A 265 -25.33 -2.71 3.49
CA CYS A 265 -25.94 -3.73 4.34
C CYS A 265 -26.42 -3.14 5.68
N VAL A 266 -25.57 -2.38 6.39
CA VAL A 266 -25.92 -1.74 7.67
C VAL A 266 -27.08 -0.76 7.51
N THR A 267 -27.15 -0.02 6.40
CA THR A 267 -28.24 0.92 6.12
C THR A 267 -29.58 0.18 6.04
N TYR A 268 -29.71 -0.84 5.20
CA TYR A 268 -30.99 -1.53 4.99
C TYR A 268 -31.35 -2.50 6.11
N LEU A 269 -30.38 -3.26 6.65
CA LEU A 269 -30.63 -4.10 7.83
C LEU A 269 -30.99 -3.24 9.05
N GLY A 270 -30.42 -2.05 9.18
CA GLY A 270 -30.78 -1.09 10.22
C GLY A 270 -32.24 -0.64 10.15
N MET A 271 -32.83 -0.54 8.96
CA MET A 271 -34.26 -0.23 8.79
C MET A 271 -35.15 -1.40 9.21
N VAL A 272 -34.71 -2.64 8.99
CA VAL A 272 -35.52 -3.85 9.26
C VAL A 272 -35.39 -4.33 10.70
N ILE A 273 -34.17 -4.36 11.24
CA ILE A 273 -33.84 -4.96 12.54
C ILE A 273 -33.80 -3.91 13.65
N GLY A 274 -33.44 -2.66 13.32
CA GLY A 274 -33.11 -1.65 14.32
C GLY A 274 -34.27 -1.18 15.17
N GLY A 275 -35.53 -1.26 14.70
CA GLY A 275 -36.71 -0.75 15.40
C GLY A 275 -36.77 0.78 15.56
N ASP A 276 -35.62 1.46 15.55
CA ASP A 276 -35.46 2.91 15.78
C ASP A 276 -35.70 3.77 14.52
N TYR A 277 -35.95 3.17 13.36
CA TYR A 277 -36.09 3.89 12.09
C TYR A 277 -37.56 4.16 11.77
N ILE A 278 -37.91 5.44 11.61
CA ILE A 278 -39.25 5.88 11.22
C ILE A 278 -39.22 6.25 9.74
N PHE A 279 -40.02 5.54 8.94
CA PHE A 279 -40.04 5.74 7.49
C PHE A 279 -40.62 7.11 7.10
N SER A 280 -39.87 7.84 6.28
CA SER A 280 -40.32 9.04 5.57
C SER A 280 -39.82 8.98 4.12
N LEU A 281 -40.67 9.38 3.16
CA LEU A 281 -40.34 9.31 1.73
C LEU A 281 -39.08 10.11 1.39
N LEU A 282 -38.97 11.33 1.93
CA LEU A 282 -37.84 12.22 1.68
C LEU A 282 -36.56 11.67 2.33
N ASN A 283 -36.67 11.13 3.54
CA ASN A 283 -35.56 10.47 4.23
C ASN A 283 -35.04 9.26 3.44
N PHE A 284 -35.95 8.39 3.01
CA PHE A 284 -35.62 7.20 2.21
C PHE A 284 -34.97 7.56 0.88
N VAL A 285 -35.49 8.56 0.17
CA VAL A 285 -34.88 9.06 -1.09
C VAL A 285 -33.47 9.59 -0.84
N GLY A 286 -33.25 10.36 0.22
CA GLY A 286 -31.92 10.85 0.60
C GLY A 286 -30.92 9.73 0.89
N LEU A 287 -31.33 8.71 1.64
CA LEU A 287 -30.50 7.54 1.95
C LEU A 287 -30.08 6.78 0.68
N ASN A 288 -31.02 6.55 -0.24
CA ASN A 288 -30.74 5.90 -1.53
C ASN A 288 -29.84 6.77 -2.42
N LEU A 289 -30.06 8.09 -2.50
CA LEU A 289 -29.20 9.00 -3.25
C LEU A 289 -27.76 8.97 -2.72
N SER A 290 -27.61 8.91 -1.40
CA SER A 290 -26.30 8.81 -0.76
C SER A 290 -25.63 7.45 -1.04
N VAL A 291 -26.40 6.35 -1.09
CA VAL A 291 -25.89 5.02 -1.49
C VAL A 291 -25.40 5.04 -2.94
N ILE A 292 -26.17 5.63 -3.86
CA ILE A 292 -25.78 5.77 -5.27
C ILE A 292 -24.45 6.55 -5.37
N GLY A 293 -24.32 7.67 -4.65
CA GLY A 293 -23.06 8.43 -4.59
C GLY A 293 -21.87 7.57 -4.13
N SER A 294 -22.06 6.69 -3.15
CA SER A 294 -21.00 5.77 -2.67
C SER A 294 -20.60 4.69 -3.70
N LEU A 295 -21.55 4.19 -4.49
CA LEU A 295 -21.28 3.26 -5.60
C LEU A 295 -20.54 3.95 -6.74
N VAL A 296 -20.98 5.16 -7.13
CA VAL A 296 -20.33 5.97 -8.16
C VAL A 296 -18.90 6.33 -7.74
N TYR A 297 -18.68 6.75 -6.49
CA TYR A 297 -17.34 7.02 -5.96
C TYR A 297 -16.41 5.80 -6.08
N THR A 298 -16.92 4.62 -5.73
CA THR A 298 -16.18 3.36 -5.84
C THR A 298 -15.82 3.05 -7.30
N TRP A 299 -16.78 3.21 -8.22
CA TRP A 299 -16.59 2.98 -9.65
C TRP A 299 -15.62 3.98 -10.31
N VAL A 300 -15.71 5.28 -9.98
CA VAL A 300 -14.78 6.30 -10.50
C VAL A 300 -13.35 6.03 -10.05
N THR A 301 -13.18 5.64 -8.78
CA THR A 301 -11.87 5.30 -8.22
C THR A 301 -11.29 4.06 -8.90
N PHE A 302 -12.14 3.06 -9.19
CA PHE A 302 -11.78 1.86 -9.93
C PHE A 302 -11.30 2.17 -11.35
N ARG A 303 -12.12 2.89 -12.14
CA ARG A 303 -11.83 3.20 -13.55
C ARG A 303 -10.57 4.04 -13.73
N LYS A 304 -10.24 4.92 -12.78
CA LYS A 304 -8.97 5.68 -12.78
C LYS A 304 -7.76 4.75 -12.71
N ARG A 305 -7.82 3.72 -11.88
CA ARG A 305 -6.70 2.79 -11.69
C ARG A 305 -6.51 1.92 -12.93
N GLU A 306 -7.59 1.40 -13.52
CA GLU A 306 -7.52 0.65 -14.78
C GLU A 306 -7.02 1.51 -15.94
N SER A 307 -7.54 2.74 -16.10
CA SER A 307 -7.09 3.66 -17.15
C SER A 307 -5.59 3.96 -17.04
N ARG A 308 -5.05 4.17 -15.83
CA ARG A 308 -3.61 4.38 -15.65
C ARG A 308 -2.78 3.18 -16.11
N PHE A 309 -3.23 1.96 -15.81
CA PHE A 309 -2.54 0.75 -16.24
C PHE A 309 -2.67 0.50 -17.74
N ALA A 310 -3.85 0.75 -18.33
CA ALA A 310 -4.07 0.65 -19.76
C ALA A 310 -3.15 1.63 -20.52
N THR A 311 -3.10 2.90 -20.11
CA THR A 311 -2.24 3.91 -20.75
C THR A 311 -0.75 3.57 -20.65
N ALA A 312 -0.29 3.00 -19.53
CA ALA A 312 1.11 2.59 -19.41
C ALA A 312 1.48 1.43 -20.36
N CYS A 313 0.59 0.43 -20.46
CA CYS A 313 0.76 -0.70 -21.38
C CYS A 313 0.68 -0.25 -22.84
N GLU A 314 -0.31 0.59 -23.18
CA GLU A 314 -0.45 1.20 -24.51
C GLU A 314 0.79 2.00 -24.90
N ALA A 315 1.34 2.82 -23.99
CA ALA A 315 2.55 3.58 -24.24
C ALA A 315 3.76 2.69 -24.59
N PHE A 316 3.91 1.52 -23.96
CA PHE A 316 4.93 0.56 -24.35
C PHE A 316 4.65 -0.05 -25.73
N LEU A 317 3.40 -0.46 -26.00
CA LEU A 317 3.03 -1.10 -27.27
C LEU A 317 3.19 -0.14 -28.46
N GLU A 318 2.85 1.14 -28.28
CA GLU A 318 3.08 2.19 -29.28
C GLU A 318 4.58 2.40 -29.54
N ASP A 319 5.39 2.47 -28.48
CA ASP A 319 6.85 2.62 -28.59
C ASP A 319 7.50 1.41 -29.28
N TYR A 320 7.04 0.20 -28.95
CA TYR A 320 7.45 -1.03 -29.62
C TYR A 320 7.08 -1.02 -31.11
N ALA A 321 5.83 -0.70 -31.44
CA ALA A 321 5.37 -0.66 -32.84
C ALA A 321 6.15 0.37 -33.69
N LYS A 322 6.58 1.47 -33.06
CA LYS A 322 7.34 2.53 -33.74
C LYS A 322 8.81 2.16 -34.01
N HIS A 323 9.46 1.44 -33.09
CA HIS A 323 10.90 1.19 -33.14
C HIS A 323 11.29 -0.24 -33.51
N HIS A 324 10.34 -1.19 -33.52
CA HIS A 324 10.63 -2.58 -33.81
C HIS A 324 11.09 -2.79 -35.26
N VAL A 325 12.18 -3.54 -35.42
CA VAL A 325 12.76 -3.94 -36.70
C VAL A 325 12.92 -5.45 -36.69
N SER A 326 12.18 -6.12 -37.56
CA SER A 326 12.31 -7.56 -37.76
C SER A 326 13.58 -7.88 -38.55
N LEU A 327 14.33 -8.89 -38.08
CA LEU A 327 15.59 -9.31 -38.69
C LEU A 327 15.48 -10.69 -39.31
N SER A 328 16.07 -10.87 -40.50
CA SER A 328 16.31 -12.22 -41.02
C SER A 328 17.38 -12.95 -40.19
N PRO A 329 17.43 -14.29 -40.19
CA PRO A 329 18.44 -15.05 -39.44
C PRO A 329 19.87 -14.63 -39.79
N LEU A 330 20.14 -14.37 -41.07
CA LEU A 330 21.46 -13.92 -41.54
C LEU A 330 21.78 -12.50 -41.07
N GLN A 331 20.82 -11.57 -41.17
CA GLN A 331 20.98 -10.21 -40.65
C GLN A 331 21.24 -10.21 -39.14
N ARG A 332 20.51 -11.05 -38.39
CA ARG A 332 20.69 -11.23 -36.95
C ARG A 332 22.09 -11.71 -36.63
N VAL A 333 22.59 -12.75 -37.30
CA VAL A 333 23.97 -13.25 -37.09
C VAL A 333 25.02 -12.18 -37.39
N LEU A 334 24.90 -11.48 -38.52
CA LEU A 334 25.82 -10.41 -38.91
C LEU A 334 25.79 -9.25 -37.90
N LEU A 335 24.60 -8.82 -37.46
CA LEU A 335 24.45 -7.78 -36.45
C LEU A 335 25.00 -8.22 -35.10
N THR A 336 24.75 -9.45 -34.65
CA THR A 336 25.33 -10.01 -33.42
C THR A 336 26.85 -9.97 -33.47
N MET A 337 27.45 -10.44 -34.56
CA MET A 337 28.92 -10.47 -34.70
C MET A 337 29.52 -9.06 -34.78
N GLY A 338 28.94 -8.19 -35.59
CA GLY A 338 29.42 -6.81 -35.77
C GLY A 338 29.30 -6.00 -34.47
N SER A 339 28.14 -6.07 -33.81
CA SER A 339 27.90 -5.40 -32.53
C SER A 339 28.79 -5.93 -31.41
N ALA A 340 29.05 -7.25 -31.35
CA ALA A 340 29.98 -7.84 -30.39
C ALA A 340 31.41 -7.32 -30.60
N ALA A 341 31.90 -7.31 -31.85
CA ALA A 341 33.25 -6.84 -32.17
C ALA A 341 33.44 -5.35 -31.85
N ILE A 342 32.45 -4.52 -32.18
CA ILE A 342 32.50 -3.08 -31.86
C ILE A 342 32.41 -2.87 -30.35
N SER A 343 31.55 -3.60 -29.63
CA SER A 343 31.44 -3.48 -28.17
C SER A 343 32.74 -3.86 -27.45
N LEU A 344 33.47 -4.86 -27.95
CA LEU A 344 34.76 -5.26 -27.41
C LEU A 344 35.89 -4.29 -27.73
N THR A 345 35.82 -3.55 -28.85
CA THR A 345 36.85 -2.57 -29.22
C THR A 345 36.58 -1.20 -28.61
N ASN A 346 35.33 -0.75 -28.62
CA ASN A 346 34.86 0.54 -28.11
C ASN A 346 33.60 0.40 -27.23
N PRO A 347 33.75 0.16 -25.91
CA PRO A 347 32.61 0.02 -25.00
C PRO A 347 31.80 1.30 -24.77
N SER A 348 32.32 2.47 -25.16
CA SER A 348 31.54 3.72 -25.06
C SER A 348 30.38 3.77 -26.05
N ARG A 349 30.35 2.86 -27.05
CA ARG A 349 29.23 2.65 -27.97
C ARG A 349 28.14 1.81 -27.33
N GLY A 350 27.36 2.43 -26.45
CA GLY A 350 26.22 1.80 -25.77
C GLY A 350 25.16 1.23 -26.71
N ASP A 351 25.00 1.82 -27.91
CA ASP A 351 24.12 1.34 -28.98
C ASP A 351 24.50 -0.06 -29.48
N MET A 352 25.81 -0.33 -29.61
CA MET A 352 26.30 -1.65 -30.05
C MET A 352 26.18 -2.69 -28.94
N ILE A 353 26.37 -2.30 -27.68
CA ILE A 353 26.16 -3.18 -26.52
C ILE A 353 24.66 -3.56 -26.44
N ALA A 354 23.78 -2.59 -26.61
CA ALA A 354 22.34 -2.77 -26.67
C ALA A 354 21.94 -3.73 -27.82
N CYS A 355 22.46 -3.51 -29.03
CA CYS A 355 22.22 -4.37 -30.19
C CYS A 355 22.73 -5.80 -29.95
N PHE A 356 23.92 -5.97 -29.39
CA PHE A 356 24.46 -7.29 -29.05
C PHE A 356 23.58 -8.02 -28.04
N GLY A 357 23.09 -7.32 -27.02
CA GLY A 357 22.14 -7.87 -26.04
C GLY A 357 20.83 -8.34 -26.66
N GLU A 358 20.22 -7.54 -27.54
CA GLU A 358 18.95 -7.89 -28.19
C GLU A 358 19.09 -9.07 -29.16
N THR A 359 20.18 -9.09 -29.93
CA THR A 359 20.38 -10.08 -31.00
C THR A 359 20.86 -11.44 -30.50
N SER A 360 21.55 -11.49 -29.35
CA SER A 360 22.05 -12.73 -28.72
C SER A 360 21.25 -13.20 -27.50
N GLY A 361 20.41 -12.35 -26.91
CA GLY A 361 19.81 -12.57 -25.59
C GLY A 361 18.55 -13.41 -25.52
N LYS A 362 18.06 -14.03 -26.62
CA LYS A 362 16.74 -14.69 -26.65
C LYS A 362 16.52 -15.69 -25.49
N ASN A 363 17.48 -16.57 -25.23
CA ASN A 363 17.36 -17.56 -24.15
C ASN A 363 17.37 -16.92 -22.75
N ALA A 364 18.19 -15.87 -22.57
CA ALA A 364 18.26 -15.10 -21.34
C ALA A 364 16.95 -14.34 -21.06
N LEU A 365 16.34 -13.76 -22.10
CA LEU A 365 15.04 -13.09 -21.98
C LEU A 365 13.92 -14.07 -21.63
N MET A 366 13.91 -15.28 -22.22
CA MET A 366 12.96 -16.32 -21.83
C MET A 366 13.14 -16.75 -20.37
N HIS A 367 14.39 -16.87 -19.90
CA HIS A 367 14.69 -17.14 -18.49
C HIS A 367 14.17 -16.03 -17.58
N CYS A 368 14.48 -14.77 -17.89
CA CYS A 368 14.03 -13.60 -17.13
C CYS A 368 12.50 -13.53 -17.08
N HIS A 369 11.83 -13.71 -18.21
CA HIS A 369 10.38 -13.73 -18.30
C HIS A 369 9.76 -14.82 -17.41
N GLN A 370 10.33 -16.03 -17.40
CA GLN A 370 9.88 -17.12 -16.55
C GLN A 370 10.08 -16.82 -15.06
N GLN A 371 11.23 -16.24 -14.68
CA GLN A 371 11.48 -15.81 -13.30
C GLN A 371 10.46 -14.76 -12.85
N MET A 372 10.18 -13.76 -13.70
CA MET A 372 9.16 -12.74 -13.41
C MET A 372 7.76 -13.36 -13.26
N LYS A 373 7.40 -14.36 -14.09
CA LYS A 373 6.12 -15.07 -13.95
C LYS A 373 5.98 -15.85 -12.64
N ASN A 374 7.08 -16.30 -12.04
CA ASN A 374 7.06 -17.01 -10.76
C ASN A 374 6.91 -16.05 -9.56
N MET A 375 7.06 -14.74 -9.77
CA MET A 375 6.95 -13.71 -8.74
C MET A 375 5.62 -12.97 -8.84
N SER A 376 4.95 -12.72 -7.71
CA SER A 376 3.69 -11.96 -7.69
C SER A 376 3.85 -10.52 -8.21
N GLU A 377 5.01 -9.89 -7.93
CA GLU A 377 5.35 -8.57 -8.50
C GLU A 377 5.68 -8.66 -9.98
N GLY A 378 6.50 -9.65 -10.38
CA GLY A 378 6.88 -9.85 -11.78
C GLY A 378 5.67 -10.08 -12.70
N GLN A 379 4.68 -10.87 -12.28
CA GLN A 379 3.42 -11.03 -13.03
C GLN A 379 2.70 -9.69 -13.27
N ARG A 380 2.65 -8.83 -12.25
CA ARG A 380 2.02 -7.51 -12.36
C ARG A 380 2.79 -6.60 -13.31
N ILE A 381 4.12 -6.62 -13.25
CA ILE A 381 4.99 -5.88 -14.15
C ILE A 381 4.78 -6.33 -15.60
N LEU A 382 4.78 -7.64 -15.87
CA LEU A 382 4.53 -8.17 -17.23
C LEU A 382 3.13 -7.82 -17.76
N THR A 383 2.13 -7.76 -16.88
CA THR A 383 0.75 -7.41 -17.27
C THR A 383 0.59 -5.91 -17.55
N GLN A 384 1.14 -5.06 -16.66
CA GLN A 384 0.93 -3.62 -16.70
C GLN A 384 1.92 -2.89 -17.62
N LYS A 385 3.05 -3.53 -17.91
CA LYS A 385 4.16 -3.02 -18.70
C LYS A 385 4.57 -1.57 -18.34
N PRO A 386 4.74 -1.22 -17.04
CA PRO A 386 5.12 0.13 -16.64
C PRO A 386 6.46 0.53 -17.28
N ARG A 387 6.55 1.80 -17.66
CA ARG A 387 7.76 2.45 -18.17
C ARG A 387 8.42 3.27 -17.09
N ILE A 388 9.75 3.34 -17.09
CA ILE A 388 10.55 4.16 -16.19
C ILE A 388 11.21 5.26 -17.03
N ASN A 389 10.57 6.41 -17.10
CA ASN A 389 11.02 7.56 -17.87
C ASN A 389 10.49 8.87 -17.21
N THR A 390 10.89 10.04 -17.70
CA THR A 390 10.48 11.31 -17.09
C THR A 390 8.99 11.61 -17.21
N SER A 391 8.28 10.95 -18.13
CA SER A 391 6.83 11.10 -18.28
C SER A 391 6.03 10.29 -17.24
N THR A 392 6.62 9.21 -16.70
CA THR A 392 5.96 8.32 -15.73
C THR A 392 6.43 8.54 -14.30
N ILE A 393 7.65 9.05 -14.11
CA ILE A 393 8.26 9.28 -12.81
C ILE A 393 8.39 10.78 -12.54
N ASP A 394 7.81 11.23 -11.43
CA ASP A 394 7.99 12.60 -10.95
C ASP A 394 9.33 12.74 -10.21
N LEU A 395 10.34 13.19 -10.94
CA LEU A 395 11.69 13.39 -10.40
C LEU A 395 11.76 14.49 -9.33
N SER A 396 10.85 15.47 -9.36
CA SER A 396 10.78 16.51 -8.33
C SER A 396 10.29 15.92 -7.00
N TYR A 397 9.27 15.08 -7.06
CA TYR A 397 8.81 14.31 -5.91
C TYR A 397 9.90 13.39 -5.34
N LEU A 398 10.66 12.68 -6.19
CA LEU A 398 11.77 11.83 -5.70
C LEU A 398 12.87 12.65 -4.98
N ARG A 399 13.08 13.89 -5.39
CA ARG A 399 14.04 14.80 -4.75
C ARG A 399 13.57 15.25 -3.37
N ASP A 400 12.28 15.41 -3.17
CA ASP A 400 11.69 15.83 -1.90
C ASP A 400 11.61 14.69 -0.87
N LEU A 401 11.82 13.44 -1.29
CA LEU A 401 11.82 12.30 -0.39
C LEU A 401 13.00 12.35 0.61
N PRO A 402 12.80 11.81 1.83
CA PRO A 402 13.85 11.75 2.84
C PRO A 402 15.11 11.01 2.34
N PRO A 403 16.32 11.48 2.72
CA PRO A 403 17.58 10.77 2.46
C PRO A 403 17.52 9.32 2.97
N GLY A 404 18.12 8.40 2.21
CA GLY A 404 18.11 6.97 2.53
C GLY A 404 16.83 6.23 2.14
N THR A 405 15.91 6.86 1.42
CA THR A 405 14.82 6.16 0.71
C THR A 405 15.30 5.68 -0.67
N VAL A 406 14.64 4.67 -1.23
CA VAL A 406 14.90 4.12 -2.58
C VAL A 406 14.79 5.21 -3.63
N GLY A 407 13.72 6.01 -3.58
CA GLY A 407 13.46 7.10 -4.53
C GLY A 407 14.47 8.23 -4.42
N ARG A 408 14.82 8.64 -3.19
CA ARG A 408 15.83 9.68 -2.98
C ARG A 408 17.22 9.21 -3.43
N THR A 409 17.59 7.96 -3.12
CA THR A 409 18.87 7.37 -3.55
C THR A 409 18.96 7.27 -5.06
N TYR A 410 17.87 6.90 -5.75
CA TYR A 410 17.83 6.89 -7.20
C TYR A 410 17.96 8.31 -7.78
N ARG A 411 17.26 9.31 -7.21
CA ARG A 411 17.39 10.69 -7.66
C ARG A 411 18.80 11.24 -7.47
N ASP A 412 19.39 11.03 -6.29
CA ASP A 412 20.75 11.45 -5.97
C ASP A 412 21.74 10.77 -6.95
N PHE A 413 21.56 9.49 -7.27
CA PHE A 413 22.36 8.79 -8.29
C PHE A 413 22.27 9.45 -9.67
N LEU A 414 21.06 9.80 -10.14
CA LEU A 414 20.88 10.47 -11.43
C LEU A 414 21.59 11.83 -11.46
N ASP A 415 21.49 12.60 -10.37
CA ASP A 415 22.14 13.90 -10.23
C ASP A 415 23.67 13.79 -10.17
N ASP A 416 24.20 12.85 -9.39
CA ASP A 416 25.64 12.64 -9.21
C ASP A 416 26.34 12.16 -10.50
N ASN A 417 25.62 11.39 -11.32
CA ASN A 417 26.17 10.82 -12.56
C ASN A 417 25.76 11.62 -13.82
N ASN A 418 24.93 12.66 -13.66
CA ASN A 418 24.41 13.49 -14.75
C ASN A 418 23.78 12.65 -15.89
N VAL A 419 22.90 11.71 -15.51
CA VAL A 419 22.16 10.81 -16.42
C VAL A 419 20.66 10.99 -16.26
N SER A 420 19.91 10.71 -17.32
CA SER A 420 18.44 10.75 -17.35
C SER A 420 17.84 9.36 -17.51
N PRO A 421 16.68 9.06 -16.88
CA PRO A 421 15.91 7.86 -17.18
C PRO A 421 15.55 7.70 -18.66
N ASP A 422 15.48 8.82 -19.40
CA ASP A 422 15.15 8.84 -20.84
C ASP A 422 16.33 8.46 -21.75
N ASP A 423 17.55 8.35 -21.22
CA ASP A 423 18.75 8.04 -22.02
C ASP A 423 18.75 6.58 -22.54
N ARG A 424 17.81 5.76 -22.06
CA ARG A 424 17.69 4.34 -22.39
C ARG A 424 16.93 4.15 -23.71
N SER A 425 17.65 3.66 -24.73
CA SER A 425 17.09 3.41 -26.06
C SER A 425 16.01 2.33 -26.08
N ALA A 426 15.00 2.55 -26.92
CA ALA A 426 13.96 1.57 -27.20
C ALA A 426 14.55 0.27 -27.79
N VAL A 427 13.94 -0.86 -27.44
CA VAL A 427 14.27 -2.19 -28.00
C VAL A 427 13.81 -2.29 -29.47
N GLN A 428 14.66 -2.82 -30.35
CA GLN A 428 14.40 -2.83 -31.80
C GLN A 428 14.28 -4.25 -32.36
N PHE A 429 15.21 -5.14 -32.02
CA PHE A 429 15.49 -6.41 -32.71
C PHE A 429 14.96 -7.66 -31.98
N VAL A 430 14.07 -7.49 -30.99
CA VAL A 430 13.40 -8.60 -30.30
C VAL A 430 11.98 -8.72 -30.84
N ASP A 431 11.67 -9.85 -31.47
CA ASP A 431 10.41 -10.05 -32.22
C ASP A 431 9.20 -10.39 -31.33
N ASP A 432 9.43 -11.01 -30.17
CA ASP A 432 8.38 -11.33 -29.21
C ASP A 432 8.14 -10.14 -28.29
N ILE A 433 6.91 -9.62 -28.27
CA ILE A 433 6.52 -8.41 -27.53
C ILE A 433 6.75 -8.56 -26.02
N GLU A 434 6.48 -9.73 -25.45
CA GLU A 434 6.69 -9.96 -24.01
C GLU A 434 8.19 -9.98 -23.68
N LEU A 435 9.00 -10.63 -24.53
CA LEU A 435 10.46 -10.62 -24.36
C LEU A 435 11.08 -9.24 -24.64
N ALA A 436 10.52 -8.48 -25.58
CA ALA A 436 10.92 -7.11 -25.87
C ALA A 436 10.66 -6.21 -24.67
N TYR A 437 9.52 -6.38 -23.99
CA TYR A 437 9.23 -5.67 -22.75
C TYR A 437 10.22 -6.04 -21.64
N VAL A 438 10.56 -7.32 -21.48
CA VAL A 438 11.56 -7.77 -20.50
C VAL A 438 12.92 -7.13 -20.77
N MET A 439 13.33 -7.04 -22.04
CA MET A 439 14.56 -6.35 -22.44
C MET A 439 14.49 -4.83 -22.18
N GLN A 440 13.36 -4.20 -22.47
CA GLN A 440 13.14 -2.76 -22.24
C GLN A 440 13.19 -2.45 -20.74
N ARG A 441 12.49 -3.24 -19.92
CA ARG A 441 12.52 -3.19 -18.46
C ARG A 441 13.95 -3.30 -17.95
N TYR A 442 14.73 -4.26 -18.45
CA TYR A 442 16.13 -4.44 -18.05
C TYR A 442 16.97 -3.17 -18.27
N ARG A 443 16.82 -2.50 -19.42
CA ARG A 443 17.51 -1.22 -19.69
C ARG A 443 17.11 -0.13 -18.73
N GLU A 444 15.80 -0.02 -18.51
CA GLU A 444 15.19 1.02 -17.70
C GLU A 444 15.51 0.90 -16.21
N VAL A 445 15.67 -0.33 -15.69
CA VAL A 445 16.04 -0.55 -14.29
C VAL A 445 17.54 -0.52 -14.04
N HIS A 446 18.39 -0.53 -15.07
CA HIS A 446 19.84 -0.64 -14.91
C HIS A 446 20.43 0.45 -13.99
N ASP A 447 20.05 1.71 -14.18
CA ASP A 447 20.49 2.83 -13.31
C ASP A 447 19.93 2.71 -11.90
N ILE A 448 18.72 2.15 -11.76
CA ILE A 448 18.15 1.85 -10.45
C ILE A 448 18.98 0.75 -9.77
N LEU A 449 19.48 -0.26 -10.50
CA LEU A 449 20.35 -1.28 -9.91
C LEU A 449 21.65 -0.68 -9.41
N HIS A 450 22.26 0.25 -10.15
CA HIS A 450 23.41 1.01 -9.66
C HIS A 450 23.10 1.76 -8.37
N ALA A 451 21.98 2.51 -8.34
CA ALA A 451 21.56 3.26 -7.16
C ALA A 451 21.28 2.34 -5.95
N MET A 452 20.54 1.25 -6.16
CA MET A 452 20.14 0.32 -5.10
C MET A 452 21.32 -0.47 -4.57
N LEU A 453 22.28 -0.81 -5.42
CA LEU A 453 23.48 -1.53 -4.99
C LEU A 453 24.60 -0.58 -4.54
N LEU A 454 24.35 0.73 -4.54
CA LEU A 454 25.29 1.79 -4.17
C LEU A 454 26.60 1.74 -4.97
N MET A 455 26.50 1.38 -6.25
CA MET A 455 27.64 1.24 -7.16
C MET A 455 27.72 2.43 -8.11
N PRO A 456 28.83 3.19 -8.14
CA PRO A 456 28.99 4.31 -9.07
C PRO A 456 29.20 3.81 -10.51
N THR A 457 28.99 4.68 -11.50
CA THR A 457 29.22 4.40 -12.94
C THR A 457 30.70 4.35 -13.34
N THR A 458 31.61 4.16 -12.37
CA THR A 458 33.02 3.93 -12.66
C THR A 458 33.24 2.55 -13.27
N MET A 459 34.34 2.35 -14.01
CA MET A 459 34.68 1.02 -14.54
C MET A 459 34.63 -0.12 -13.50
N LEU A 460 35.01 0.15 -12.25
CA LEU A 460 34.95 -0.86 -11.19
C LEU A 460 33.49 -1.16 -10.77
N GLY A 461 32.67 -0.11 -10.59
CA GLY A 461 31.26 -0.27 -10.26
C GLY A 461 30.46 -0.92 -11.39
N GLU A 462 30.69 -0.52 -12.64
CA GLU A 462 30.11 -1.14 -13.84
C GLU A 462 30.40 -2.64 -13.90
N VAL A 463 31.67 -3.05 -13.78
CA VAL A 463 32.04 -4.48 -13.80
C VAL A 463 31.37 -5.23 -12.63
N SER A 464 31.23 -4.59 -11.47
CA SER A 464 30.59 -5.16 -10.29
C SER A 464 29.10 -5.39 -10.50
N ILE A 465 28.39 -4.45 -11.10
CA ILE A 465 26.97 -4.59 -11.48
C ILE A 465 26.81 -5.63 -12.58
N LYS A 466 27.70 -5.66 -13.58
CA LYS A 466 27.63 -6.66 -14.66
C LYS A 466 27.73 -8.10 -14.15
N TRP A 467 28.47 -8.35 -13.07
CA TRP A 467 28.47 -9.67 -12.41
C TRP A 467 27.12 -10.03 -11.80
N VAL A 468 26.48 -9.10 -11.09
CA VAL A 468 25.13 -9.30 -10.52
C VAL A 468 24.13 -9.56 -11.64
N GLU A 469 24.15 -8.73 -12.68
CA GLU A 469 23.26 -8.87 -13.84
C GLU A 469 23.53 -10.15 -14.62
N ALA A 470 24.79 -10.55 -14.80
CA ALA A 470 25.15 -11.78 -15.51
C ALA A 470 24.60 -13.01 -14.80
N LEU A 471 24.72 -13.07 -13.47
CA LEU A 471 24.26 -14.19 -12.66
C LEU A 471 22.73 -14.26 -12.56
N GLN A 472 22.04 -13.12 -12.56
CA GLN A 472 20.57 -13.11 -12.49
C GLN A 472 19.93 -13.27 -13.87
N THR A 473 20.35 -12.48 -14.85
CA THR A 473 19.66 -12.36 -16.15
C THR A 473 20.14 -13.35 -17.20
N HIS A 474 21.37 -13.85 -17.06
CA HIS A 474 22.09 -14.64 -18.06
C HIS A 474 22.27 -13.94 -19.42
N LEU A 475 22.08 -12.62 -19.50
CA LEU A 475 22.26 -11.88 -20.73
C LEU A 475 23.71 -11.96 -21.21
N PRO A 476 23.97 -12.33 -22.49
CA PRO A 476 25.34 -12.47 -23.00
C PRO A 476 26.17 -11.20 -22.84
N MET A 477 25.58 -10.02 -23.05
CA MET A 477 26.26 -8.72 -22.86
C MET A 477 26.71 -8.47 -21.41
N CYS A 478 25.96 -8.98 -20.42
CA CYS A 478 26.33 -8.86 -19.02
C CYS A 478 27.46 -9.82 -18.66
N ILE A 479 27.37 -11.07 -19.14
CA ILE A 479 28.41 -12.08 -18.95
C ILE A 479 29.73 -11.63 -19.56
N THR A 480 29.71 -11.17 -20.82
CA THR A 480 30.92 -10.70 -21.50
C THR A 480 31.44 -9.41 -20.86
N GLY A 481 30.56 -8.49 -20.46
CA GLY A 481 30.92 -7.28 -19.72
C GLY A 481 31.61 -7.58 -18.39
N ALA A 482 31.11 -8.57 -17.64
CA ALA A 482 31.69 -9.00 -16.36
C ALA A 482 33.09 -9.64 -16.54
N ILE A 483 33.23 -10.53 -17.54
CA ILE A 483 34.50 -11.25 -17.80
C ILE A 483 35.55 -10.31 -18.39
N PHE A 484 35.22 -9.60 -19.47
CA PHE A 484 36.20 -8.80 -20.21
C PHE A 484 36.37 -7.40 -19.65
N GLY A 485 35.37 -6.84 -18.96
CA GLY A 485 35.47 -5.52 -18.35
C GLY A 485 36.54 -5.47 -17.25
N ALA A 486 36.72 -6.56 -16.50
CA ALA A 486 37.76 -6.67 -15.46
C ALA A 486 39.19 -6.51 -16.02
N SER A 487 39.43 -6.89 -17.28
CA SER A 487 40.75 -6.75 -17.93
C SER A 487 41.20 -5.29 -18.05
N ARG A 488 40.25 -4.35 -18.10
CA ARG A 488 40.47 -2.91 -18.29
C ARG A 488 40.66 -2.14 -16.98
N LEU A 489 40.57 -2.82 -15.84
CA LEU A 489 40.77 -2.19 -14.53
C LEU A 489 42.24 -1.78 -14.34
N ARG A 490 42.45 -0.56 -13.83
CA ARG A 490 43.78 -0.08 -13.41
C ARG A 490 44.31 -0.94 -12.27
N PRO A 491 45.64 -1.02 -12.04
CA PRO A 491 46.22 -1.92 -11.02
C PRO A 491 45.56 -1.84 -9.64
N ARG A 492 45.35 -0.62 -9.12
CA ARG A 492 44.69 -0.41 -7.82
C ARG A 492 43.21 -0.85 -7.81
N GLN A 493 42.48 -0.59 -8.89
CA GLN A 493 41.07 -1.03 -9.02
C GLN A 493 40.99 -2.54 -9.15
N ARG A 494 41.95 -3.18 -9.84
CA ARG A 494 42.03 -4.63 -9.97
C ARG A 494 42.28 -5.32 -8.64
N GLN A 495 43.11 -4.72 -7.78
CA GLN A 495 43.33 -5.24 -6.43
C GLN A 495 42.03 -5.16 -5.61
N LEU A 496 41.39 -3.99 -5.53
CA LEU A 496 40.09 -3.85 -4.85
C LEU A 496 39.02 -4.80 -5.40
N TYR A 497 39.01 -4.99 -6.73
CA TYR A 497 38.11 -5.90 -7.40
C TYR A 497 38.28 -7.35 -6.92
N LEU A 498 39.52 -7.84 -6.87
CA LEU A 498 39.83 -9.21 -6.44
C LEU A 498 39.59 -9.40 -4.94
N ASP A 499 39.94 -8.40 -4.13
CA ASP A 499 39.88 -8.50 -2.67
C ASP A 499 38.45 -8.38 -2.13
N HIS A 500 37.59 -7.57 -2.78
CA HIS A 500 36.26 -7.22 -2.24
C HIS A 500 35.13 -7.33 -3.26
N TYR A 501 35.21 -6.64 -4.40
CA TYR A 501 34.03 -6.43 -5.25
C TYR A 501 33.57 -7.72 -5.96
N LEU A 502 34.48 -8.56 -6.45
CA LEU A 502 34.11 -9.79 -7.16
C LEU A 502 33.35 -10.76 -6.24
N LEU A 503 33.86 -10.99 -5.03
CA LEU A 503 33.21 -11.86 -4.05
C LEU A 503 31.85 -11.28 -3.63
N TRP A 504 31.79 -9.97 -3.42
CA TRP A 504 30.54 -9.30 -3.08
C TRP A 504 29.51 -9.40 -4.21
N SER A 505 29.86 -9.03 -5.44
CA SER A 505 28.97 -9.07 -6.60
C SER A 505 28.45 -10.48 -6.90
N THR A 506 29.31 -11.49 -6.76
CA THR A 506 28.89 -12.90 -6.95
C THR A 506 27.95 -13.36 -5.84
N ASN A 507 28.21 -12.99 -4.59
CA ASN A 507 27.31 -13.26 -3.48
C ASN A 507 25.93 -12.60 -3.68
N ILE A 508 25.89 -11.33 -4.09
CA ILE A 508 24.63 -10.62 -4.37
C ILE A 508 23.90 -11.24 -5.57
N GLY A 509 24.60 -11.52 -6.66
CA GLY A 509 24.01 -12.12 -7.85
C GLY A 509 23.33 -13.47 -7.60
N LEU A 510 23.88 -14.28 -6.69
CA LEU A 510 23.35 -15.60 -6.35
C LEU A 510 22.27 -15.58 -5.26
N ASN A 511 22.38 -14.68 -4.28
CA ASN A 511 21.54 -14.73 -3.07
C ASN A 511 20.45 -13.66 -3.00
N ALA A 512 20.58 -12.55 -3.73
CA ALA A 512 19.55 -11.52 -3.75
C ALA A 512 18.30 -12.02 -4.50
N LYS A 513 17.14 -11.46 -4.18
CA LYS A 513 15.93 -11.66 -4.99
C LYS A 513 16.18 -11.20 -6.43
N PHE A 514 15.46 -11.80 -7.38
CA PHE A 514 15.57 -11.47 -8.80
C PHE A 514 15.13 -10.03 -9.05
N LEU A 515 16.10 -9.13 -9.25
CA LEU A 515 15.90 -7.66 -9.16
C LEU A 515 15.06 -7.12 -10.31
N LEU A 516 15.13 -7.74 -11.49
CA LEU A 516 14.31 -7.35 -12.65
C LEU A 516 12.80 -7.60 -12.42
N GLY A 517 12.47 -8.54 -11.53
CA GLY A 517 11.09 -8.86 -11.13
C GLY A 517 10.51 -7.97 -10.03
N ILE A 518 11.23 -6.92 -9.61
CA ILE A 518 10.81 -6.01 -8.53
C ILE A 518 10.11 -4.77 -9.09
N TYR A 519 9.02 -4.37 -8.43
CA TYR A 519 8.20 -3.22 -8.84
C TYR A 519 8.69 -1.94 -8.13
N PHE A 520 9.83 -1.41 -8.57
CA PHE A 520 10.47 -0.22 -7.99
C PHE A 520 9.55 1.00 -7.89
N GLU A 521 8.66 1.18 -8.87
CA GLU A 521 7.77 2.31 -8.98
C GLU A 521 6.72 2.40 -7.85
N GLU A 522 6.50 1.31 -7.11
CA GLU A 522 5.64 1.27 -5.91
C GLU A 522 6.44 1.43 -4.61
N ARG A 523 7.77 1.56 -4.69
CA ARG A 523 8.70 1.43 -3.57
C ARG A 523 9.58 2.67 -3.35
N TRP A 524 9.30 3.81 -4.02
CA TRP A 524 10.12 5.02 -3.90
C TRP A 524 10.29 5.52 -2.46
N GLU A 525 9.24 5.44 -1.64
CA GLU A 525 9.26 5.86 -0.24
C GLU A 525 9.86 4.79 0.70
N GLN A 526 10.23 3.61 0.19
CA GLN A 526 10.84 2.55 0.99
C GLN A 526 12.23 2.96 1.46
N SER A 527 12.56 2.70 2.74
CA SER A 527 13.93 2.89 3.20
C SER A 527 14.86 1.92 2.46
N LEU A 528 16.04 2.39 2.11
CA LEU A 528 17.03 1.58 1.40
C LEU A 528 17.49 0.40 2.26
N GLU A 529 17.50 0.54 3.58
CA GLU A 529 17.84 -0.55 4.50
C GLU A 529 16.78 -1.65 4.52
N ASP A 530 15.50 -1.29 4.59
CA ASP A 530 14.41 -2.26 4.52
C ASP A 530 14.38 -2.92 3.15
N PHE A 531 14.62 -2.14 2.09
CA PHE A 531 14.76 -2.68 0.74
C PHE A 531 15.90 -3.71 0.67
N HIS A 532 17.08 -3.40 1.22
CA HIS A 532 18.19 -4.34 1.26
C HIS A 532 17.87 -5.61 2.05
N ARG A 533 17.24 -5.50 3.22
CA ARG A 533 16.82 -6.67 4.01
C ARG A 533 15.81 -7.52 3.25
N GLU A 534 14.81 -6.89 2.64
CA GLU A 534 13.76 -7.59 1.89
C GLU A 534 14.30 -8.30 0.65
N MET A 535 15.28 -7.69 -0.04
CA MET A 535 15.87 -8.23 -1.26
C MET A 535 17.09 -9.11 -1.01
N ASN A 536 17.47 -9.33 0.25
CA ASN A 536 18.67 -10.06 0.64
C ASN A 536 19.96 -9.47 0.03
N ILE A 537 20.06 -8.13 0.06
CA ILE A 537 21.22 -7.37 -0.40
C ILE A 537 22.08 -6.99 0.81
N VAL A 538 23.35 -7.37 0.77
CA VAL A 538 24.37 -6.96 1.75
C VAL A 538 25.16 -5.79 1.15
N ARG A 539 25.37 -4.72 1.91
CA ARG A 539 26.18 -3.58 1.43
C ARG A 539 27.66 -3.98 1.34
N LEU A 540 28.35 -3.47 0.33
CA LEU A 540 29.81 -3.55 0.29
C LEU A 540 30.35 -2.60 1.38
N ILE A 541 31.06 -3.15 2.37
CA ILE A 541 31.65 -2.41 3.51
C ILE A 541 33.11 -2.12 3.21
#